data_AF-A0A0W0TS27-F1
#
_entry.id   AF-A0A0W0TS27-F1
#
_cell.length_a   1.000
_cell.length_b   1.000
_cell.length_c   1.000
_cell.angle_alpha   90.00
_cell.angle_beta   90.00
_cell.angle_gamma   90.00
#
_symmetry.space_group_name_H-M   'P 1'
#
loop_
_entity.id
_entity.type
_entity.pdbx_description
1 polymer ?
#
loop_
_entity_poly.entity_id
_entity_poly.type
_entity_poly.pdbx_seq_one_letter_code
_entity_poly.pdbx_strand_id
1 'polypeptide(L)'
;MKLTAKWLLPLLGLHLASAQAVCVVNDTDFKMYYEIENRNTGCPIPKERFHSGYLNAHEKRCHAHSSAEGDDWKIYRKDVITVYKIDGNQRQRACYKSVEGILNFLEVSYVANQWWCLDKSDYED
;
A
#
# COMPACT_ATOMS: atom_id res chain seq x y z
N MET A 1 17.36 -49.55 7.47
CA MET A 1 17.72 -48.18 7.06
C MET A 1 18.30 -48.20 5.65
N LYS A 2 17.58 -47.65 4.65
CA LYS A 2 18.15 -47.07 3.43
C LYS A 2 17.25 -45.90 3.06
N LEU A 3 17.80 -44.69 3.17
CA LEU A 3 17.11 -43.42 3.00
C LEU A 3 16.52 -43.29 1.59
N THR A 4 15.22 -43.11 1.48
CA THR A 4 14.52 -42.71 0.26
C THR A 4 14.70 -41.20 0.05
N ALA A 5 15.90 -40.81 -0.38
CA ALA A 5 16.25 -39.43 -0.75
C ALA A 5 15.65 -38.99 -2.11
N LYS A 6 14.39 -39.35 -2.40
CA LYS A 6 13.70 -38.98 -3.65
C LYS A 6 12.43 -38.16 -3.46
N TRP A 7 12.10 -37.79 -2.22
CA TRP A 7 10.86 -37.05 -1.91
C TRP A 7 11.08 -35.81 -1.02
N LEU A 8 12.29 -35.25 -0.97
CA LEU A 8 12.63 -34.09 -0.10
C LEU A 8 12.87 -32.76 -0.83
N LEU A 9 12.69 -32.69 -2.15
CA LEU A 9 12.90 -31.48 -2.95
C LEU A 9 11.70 -31.30 -3.89
N PRO A 10 10.56 -30.77 -3.40
CA PRO A 10 10.33 -29.32 -3.48
C PRO A 10 9.54 -28.76 -2.28
N LEU A 11 9.80 -29.25 -1.07
CA LEU A 11 9.24 -28.70 0.18
C LEU A 11 9.89 -27.38 0.63
N LEU A 12 10.85 -26.85 -0.13
CA LEU A 12 11.45 -25.52 0.07
C LEU A 12 11.43 -24.79 -1.28
N GLY A 13 10.61 -23.74 -1.42
CA GLY A 13 10.61 -22.94 -2.65
C GLY A 13 9.33 -22.15 -2.91
N LEU A 14 8.32 -22.30 -2.06
CA LEU A 14 7.20 -21.37 -1.97
C LEU A 14 7.13 -20.87 -0.53
N HIS A 15 8.26 -20.36 -0.04
CA HIS A 15 8.16 -19.22 0.85
C HIS A 15 7.54 -18.13 -0.01
N LEU A 16 6.21 -18.04 0.07
CA LEU A 16 5.46 -16.86 -0.30
C LEU A 16 6.29 -15.70 0.23
N ALA A 17 6.96 -14.99 -0.67
CA ALA A 17 7.46 -13.68 -0.37
C ALA A 17 6.22 -12.96 0.13
N SER A 18 6.14 -12.75 1.44
CA SER A 18 5.27 -11.73 2.00
C SER A 18 5.86 -10.42 1.47
N ALA A 19 5.59 -10.15 0.20
CA ALA A 19 5.92 -8.91 -0.44
C ALA A 19 5.22 -7.88 0.41
N GLN A 20 6.00 -7.17 1.21
CA GLN A 20 5.50 -6.11 2.05
C GLN A 20 4.86 -5.13 1.07
N ALA A 21 3.54 -5.02 1.14
CA ALA A 21 2.74 -4.35 0.11
C ALA A 21 1.89 -3.28 0.78
N VAL A 22 1.85 -2.10 0.17
CA VAL A 22 0.94 -1.03 0.58
C VAL A 22 -0.37 -1.24 -0.16
N CYS A 23 -1.43 -1.48 0.59
CA CYS A 23 -2.78 -1.60 0.05
C CYS A 23 -3.58 -0.34 0.32
N VAL A 24 -4.29 0.17 -0.69
CA VAL A 24 -5.34 1.18 -0.52
C VAL A 24 -6.67 0.49 -0.75
N VAL A 25 -7.61 0.72 0.17
CA VAL A 25 -8.98 0.20 0.10
C VAL A 25 -9.96 1.35 0.06
N ASN A 26 -10.86 1.30 -0.89
CA ASN A 26 -11.95 2.24 -1.03
C ASN A 26 -13.22 1.59 -0.49
N ASP A 27 -13.57 1.86 0.77
CA ASP A 27 -14.80 1.37 1.42
C ASP A 27 -16.02 2.27 1.13
N THR A 28 -15.95 3.05 0.04
CA THR A 28 -17.01 3.98 -0.35
C THR A 28 -17.62 3.62 -1.69
N ASP A 29 -18.75 4.24 -2.00
CA ASP A 29 -19.43 4.12 -3.29
C ASP A 29 -18.83 5.02 -4.40
N PHE A 30 -17.78 5.79 -4.10
CA PHE A 30 -17.20 6.72 -5.06
C PHE A 30 -16.07 6.09 -5.87
N LYS A 31 -15.86 6.57 -7.09
CA LYS A 31 -14.61 6.31 -7.81
C LYS A 31 -13.51 7.22 -7.26
N MET A 32 -12.33 6.65 -7.03
CA MET A 32 -11.19 7.34 -6.44
C MET A 32 -9.95 7.28 -7.31
N TYR A 33 -9.06 8.23 -7.06
CA TYR A 33 -7.68 8.21 -7.51
C TYR A 33 -6.76 8.39 -6.31
N TYR A 34 -5.70 7.61 -6.21
CA TYR A 34 -4.73 7.70 -5.12
C TYR A 34 -3.32 7.87 -5.67
N GLU A 35 -2.49 8.56 -4.89
CA GLU A 35 -1.08 8.77 -5.15
C GLU A 35 -0.29 8.40 -3.88
N ILE A 36 0.79 7.64 -4.04
CA ILE A 36 1.72 7.27 -2.99
C ILE A 36 3.08 7.88 -3.33
N GLU A 37 3.51 8.81 -2.48
CA GLU A 37 4.78 9.51 -2.60
C GLU A 37 5.76 9.03 -1.52
N ASN A 38 6.92 8.54 -1.95
CA ASN A 38 7.99 8.21 -1.02
C ASN A 38 8.81 9.47 -0.70
N ARG A 39 8.93 9.82 0.59
CA ARG A 39 9.73 10.96 1.08
C ARG A 39 10.94 10.53 1.90
N ASN A 40 11.33 9.25 1.78
CA ASN A 40 12.36 8.63 2.61
C ASN A 40 13.79 8.84 2.12
N THR A 41 14.00 9.52 0.99
CA THR A 41 15.36 9.81 0.53
C THR A 41 15.89 11.03 1.29
N GLY A 42 17.09 10.92 1.87
CA GLY A 42 17.80 12.07 2.42
C GLY A 42 18.17 13.08 1.32
N CYS A 43 18.61 14.28 1.72
CA CYS A 43 18.89 15.35 0.78
C CYS A 43 20.08 15.03 -0.18
N PRO A 44 19.96 15.31 -1.49
CA PRO A 44 18.77 15.80 -2.20
C PRO A 44 17.77 14.67 -2.43
N ILE A 45 16.49 14.94 -2.11
CA ILE A 45 15.39 13.97 -2.10
C ILE A 45 14.77 13.93 -3.51
N PRO A 46 15.04 12.94 -4.39
CA PRO A 46 14.16 12.72 -5.53
C PRO A 46 12.78 12.31 -4.97
N LYS A 47 11.81 13.22 -5.11
CA LYS A 47 10.40 12.95 -4.82
C LYS A 47 9.88 12.00 -5.87
N GLU A 48 9.98 10.71 -5.61
CA GLU A 48 9.49 9.70 -6.54
C GLU A 48 8.07 9.34 -6.15
N ARG A 49 7.13 9.70 -7.03
CA ARG A 49 5.80 9.11 -7.00
C ARG A 49 5.97 7.65 -7.36
N PHE A 50 5.86 6.81 -6.35
CA PHE A 50 6.18 5.42 -6.50
C PHE A 50 4.98 4.62 -7.02
N HIS A 51 3.75 4.99 -6.62
CA HIS A 51 2.53 4.43 -7.20
C HIS A 51 1.41 5.46 -7.34
N SER A 52 0.56 5.27 -8.34
CA SER A 52 -0.74 5.93 -8.41
C SER A 52 -1.72 5.11 -9.23
N GLY A 53 -3.02 5.30 -9.01
CA GLY A 53 -4.02 4.54 -9.73
C GLY A 53 -5.44 4.94 -9.42
N TYR A 54 -6.37 4.36 -10.17
CA TYR A 54 -7.80 4.48 -9.94
C TYR A 54 -8.29 3.32 -9.08
N LEU A 55 -9.20 3.59 -8.15
CA LEU A 55 -9.99 2.58 -7.43
C LEU A 55 -11.47 2.81 -7.74
N ASN A 56 -12.18 1.75 -8.09
CA ASN A 56 -13.64 1.77 -8.09
C ASN A 56 -14.17 1.61 -6.65
N ALA A 57 -15.48 1.77 -6.50
CA ALA A 57 -16.17 1.52 -5.25
C ALA A 57 -15.87 0.11 -4.72
N HIS A 58 -15.60 -0.02 -3.42
CA HIS A 58 -15.36 -1.30 -2.73
C HIS A 58 -14.17 -2.10 -3.27
N GLU A 59 -13.21 -1.43 -3.94
CA GLU A 59 -12.02 -2.05 -4.52
C GLU A 59 -10.82 -1.94 -3.56
N LYS A 60 -9.94 -2.95 -3.59
CA LYS A 60 -8.63 -2.96 -2.94
C LYS A 60 -7.53 -3.06 -3.98
N ARG A 61 -6.50 -2.21 -3.89
CA ARG A 61 -5.27 -2.37 -4.69
C ARG A 61 -4.04 -2.35 -3.81
N CYS A 62 -3.16 -3.31 -4.03
CA CYS A 62 -1.90 -3.45 -3.33
C CYS A 62 -0.74 -3.26 -4.28
N HIS A 63 0.30 -2.61 -3.79
CA HIS A 63 1.53 -2.39 -4.53
C HIS A 63 2.70 -2.85 -3.68
N ALA A 64 3.72 -3.42 -4.32
CA ALA A 64 4.98 -3.69 -3.66
C ALA A 64 5.52 -2.40 -3.03
N HIS A 65 6.39 -2.53 -2.03
CA HIS A 65 6.99 -1.41 -1.33
C HIS A 65 8.19 -0.76 -2.05
N SER A 66 8.74 -1.44 -3.05
CA SER A 66 9.76 -0.95 -3.97
C SER A 66 9.54 -1.60 -5.35
N SER A 67 10.02 -0.94 -6.41
CA SER A 67 10.02 -1.48 -7.77
C SER A 67 11.27 -2.30 -8.05
N ALA A 68 12.31 -2.09 -7.23
CA ALA A 68 13.56 -2.83 -7.25
C ALA A 68 13.53 -3.96 -6.23
N GLU A 69 13.90 -5.16 -6.68
CA GLU A 69 14.09 -6.34 -5.83
C GLU A 69 15.25 -6.09 -4.86
N GLY A 70 15.08 -6.44 -3.57
CA GLY A 70 16.12 -6.29 -2.56
C GLY A 70 16.25 -4.90 -1.93
N ASP A 71 15.35 -3.96 -2.24
CA ASP A 71 15.24 -2.65 -1.54
C ASP A 71 14.32 -2.70 -0.32
N ASP A 72 13.85 -3.91 0.01
CA ASP A 72 13.00 -4.24 1.14
C ASP A 72 13.63 -3.92 2.50
N TRP A 73 14.88 -3.45 2.61
CA TRP A 73 15.54 -3.07 3.87
C TRP A 73 15.53 -1.56 4.16
N LYS A 74 15.08 -0.71 3.22
CA LYS A 74 14.88 0.75 3.43
C LYS A 74 13.55 1.06 4.17
N ILE A 75 13.18 0.16 5.08
CA ILE A 75 11.84 -0.07 5.64
C ILE A 75 11.30 1.09 6.50
N TYR A 76 12.16 1.97 7.01
CA TYR A 76 11.71 3.10 7.80
C TYR A 76 11.29 4.25 6.89
N ARG A 77 10.08 4.19 6.30
CA ARG A 77 9.63 5.16 5.30
C ARG A 77 8.88 6.34 5.89
N LYS A 78 8.98 7.47 5.19
CA LYS A 78 8.07 8.61 5.33
C LYS A 78 7.28 8.70 4.04
N ASP A 79 6.13 8.06 3.99
CA ASP A 79 5.29 8.08 2.80
C ASP A 79 4.14 9.08 2.99
N VAL A 80 3.69 9.62 1.87
CA VAL A 80 2.46 10.40 1.80
C VAL A 80 1.51 9.70 0.85
N ILE A 81 0.33 9.38 1.36
CA ILE A 81 -0.76 8.86 0.54
C ILE A 81 -1.82 9.95 0.45
N THR A 82 -2.12 10.37 -0.77
CA THR A 82 -3.18 11.34 -1.05
C THR A 82 -4.27 10.65 -1.86
N VAL A 83 -5.51 10.80 -1.42
CA VAL A 83 -6.68 10.21 -2.08
C VAL A 83 -7.61 11.30 -2.55
N TYR A 84 -8.11 11.15 -3.77
CA TYR A 84 -9.01 12.05 -4.43
C TYR A 84 -10.30 11.31 -4.81
N LYS A 85 -11.44 11.87 -4.44
CA LYS A 85 -12.71 11.53 -5.07
C LYS A 85 -12.70 12.07 -6.50
N ILE A 86 -13.19 11.27 -7.44
CA ILE A 86 -13.40 11.67 -8.82
C ILE A 86 -14.85 12.11 -8.99
N ASP A 87 -15.04 13.35 -9.41
CA ASP A 87 -16.34 13.92 -9.76
C ASP A 87 -16.27 14.42 -11.21
N GLY A 88 -16.83 13.65 -12.13
CA GLY A 88 -16.63 13.83 -13.57
C GLY A 88 -15.13 13.84 -13.95
N ASN A 89 -14.65 14.97 -14.46
CA ASN A 89 -13.24 15.18 -14.83
C ASN A 89 -12.42 15.89 -13.74
N GLN A 90 -13.02 16.21 -12.59
CA GLN A 90 -12.35 16.90 -11.50
C GLN A 90 -11.92 15.92 -10.41
N ARG A 91 -10.75 16.20 -9.81
CA ARG A 91 -10.22 15.47 -8.65
C ARG A 91 -10.40 16.34 -7.41
N GLN A 92 -11.29 15.95 -6.52
CA GLN A 92 -11.47 16.59 -5.22
C GLN A 92 -10.72 15.76 -4.19
N ARG A 93 -9.80 16.38 -3.44
CA ARG A 93 -9.08 15.68 -2.37
C ARG A 93 -10.07 15.19 -1.31
N ALA A 94 -10.10 13.88 -1.13
CA ALA A 94 -10.90 13.18 -0.14
C ALA A 94 -10.14 13.14 1.19
N CYS A 95 -8.91 12.64 1.17
CA CYS A 95 -8.08 12.57 2.36
C CYS A 95 -6.58 12.63 2.04
N TYR A 96 -5.80 12.71 3.11
CA TYR A 96 -4.35 12.67 3.10
C TYR A 96 -3.87 11.99 4.40
N LYS A 97 -2.91 11.08 4.29
CA LYS A 97 -2.22 10.47 5.45
C LYS A 97 -0.72 10.54 5.23
N SER A 98 -0.02 11.08 6.21
CA SER A 98 1.43 10.90 6.34
C SER A 98 1.67 9.64 7.14
N VAL A 99 2.53 8.77 6.62
CA VAL A 99 2.89 7.50 7.24
C VAL A 99 4.36 7.55 7.62
N GLU A 100 4.68 7.23 8.86
CA GLU A 100 6.04 6.95 9.30
C GLU A 100 6.15 5.44 9.61
N GLY A 101 7.10 4.74 8.97
CA GLY A 101 7.23 3.29 9.06
C GLY A 101 6.59 2.53 7.89
N ILE A 102 6.20 1.28 8.12
CA ILE A 102 5.54 0.43 7.11
C ILE A 102 4.02 0.49 7.30
N LEU A 103 3.31 1.15 6.39
CA LEU A 103 1.87 0.95 6.29
C LEU A 103 1.56 -0.14 5.27
N ASN A 104 0.97 -1.23 5.74
CA ASN A 104 0.50 -2.31 4.88
C ASN A 104 -0.89 -2.01 4.29
N PHE A 105 -1.69 -1.20 4.96
CA PHE A 105 -3.10 -1.01 4.62
C PHE A 105 -3.62 0.38 4.98
N LEU A 106 -4.20 1.08 4.00
CA LEU A 106 -4.96 2.31 4.17
C LEU A 106 -6.40 2.10 3.73
N GLU A 107 -7.35 2.23 4.65
CA GLU A 107 -8.77 2.23 4.36
C GLU A 107 -9.27 3.66 4.18
N VAL A 108 -10.02 3.90 3.11
CA VAL A 108 -10.68 5.17 2.82
C VAL A 108 -12.17 4.97 2.98
N SER A 109 -12.77 5.65 3.94
CA SER A 109 -14.22 5.60 4.17
C SER A 109 -14.83 7.00 4.19
N TYR A 110 -16.14 7.08 3.96
CA TYR A 110 -16.91 8.32 3.99
C TYR A 110 -18.16 8.14 4.85
N VAL A 111 -18.12 8.64 6.08
CA VAL A 111 -19.17 8.45 7.08
C VAL A 111 -19.52 9.81 7.70
N ALA A 112 -20.80 10.05 7.97
CA ALA A 112 -21.29 11.30 8.56
C ALA A 112 -20.84 12.56 7.79
N ASN A 113 -20.84 12.49 6.45
CA ASN A 113 -20.36 13.54 5.54
C ASN A 113 -18.88 13.92 5.68
N GLN A 114 -18.07 13.04 6.28
CA GLN A 114 -16.64 13.26 6.52
C GLN A 114 -15.80 12.12 5.95
N TRP A 115 -14.62 12.49 5.45
CA TRP A 115 -13.63 11.54 4.94
C TRP A 115 -12.73 11.02 6.05
N TRP A 116 -12.52 9.71 6.05
CA TRP A 116 -11.64 9.03 7.00
C TRP A 116 -10.60 8.23 6.22
N CYS A 117 -9.35 8.31 6.69
CA CYS A 117 -8.24 7.54 6.16
C CYS A 117 -7.52 6.83 7.30
N LEU A 118 -7.89 5.56 7.45
CA LEU A 118 -7.59 4.72 8.61
C LEU A 118 -6.45 3.77 8.26
N ASP A 119 -5.42 3.76 9.09
CA ASP A 119 -4.45 2.68 9.15
C ASP A 119 -5.05 1.53 9.96
N LYS A 120 -5.31 0.41 9.30
CA LYS A 120 -5.89 -0.76 9.97
C LYS A 120 -4.93 -1.41 10.98
N SER A 121 -3.66 -0.98 11.05
CA SER A 121 -2.74 -1.36 12.12
C SER A 121 -3.24 -0.98 13.51
N ASP A 122 -4.07 0.05 13.61
CA ASP A 122 -4.48 0.60 14.91
C ASP A 122 -5.70 -0.13 15.50
N TYR A 123 -6.22 -1.16 14.82
CA TYR A 123 -7.43 -1.90 15.20
C TYR A 123 -7.23 -3.41 15.38
N GLU A 124 -6.00 -3.92 15.27
CA GLU A 124 -5.67 -5.29 15.68
C GLU A 124 -4.77 -5.25 16.93
N ASP A 125 -5.41 -5.05 18.09
CA ASP A 125 -4.88 -5.47 19.41
C ASP A 125 -4.98 -7.00 19.58
#